data_AF-A0A934AIK3-F1
#
_entry.id   AF-A0A934AIK3-F1
#
_cell.length_a   1.000
_cell.length_b   1.000
_cell.length_c   1.000
_cell.angle_alpha   90.00
_cell.angle_beta   90.00
_cell.angle_gamma   90.00
#
_symmetry.space_group_name_H-M   'P 1'
#
loop_
_entity.id
_entity.type
_entity.pdbx_description
1 polymer ?
#
loop_
_entity_poly.entity_id
_entity_poly.type
_entity_poly.pdbx_seq_one_letter_code
_entity_poly.pdbx_strand_id
1 'polypeptide(L)'
;MTSSLNRLADATVELTITIPWSDVAKTYETAVAEAVKHAEVSGFRKGNAPRKVVEEQLDKTKVYEEVLKDLLPKVYNQAVTDQKLHPIINPKIELKEASEGKDWIVRAVTCEKPDVTMGNYQQAIKDLKASRQKKIWVPGQEPKEGGKNPPAGGEKPSLDELLKALFTSVTITIPSLLVEHEVNRLLSDLIDQTKKLGLTVEQYLASSGRTAETIRHEYEEQAKRTLTLEFSLEEIADKEGILVSDDDIARVIQTAKTEEEKKALESQRYYLASVLRRQKTLDFLTSL
;
A
#
# COMPACT_ATOMS: atom_id res chain seq x y z
N MET A 1 -13.10 -25.75 -9.32
CA MET A 1 -12.98 -24.49 -8.57
C MET A 1 -13.89 -23.45 -9.19
N THR A 2 -14.63 -22.70 -8.37
CA THR A 2 -15.47 -21.60 -8.82
C THR A 2 -15.12 -20.36 -8.03
N SER A 3 -14.96 -19.23 -8.71
CA SER A 3 -14.72 -17.93 -8.08
C SER A 3 -15.86 -16.98 -8.42
N SER A 4 -16.46 -16.35 -7.42
CA SER A 4 -17.40 -15.25 -7.61
C SER A 4 -16.75 -13.93 -7.22
N LEU A 5 -16.99 -12.91 -8.05
CA LEU A 5 -16.45 -11.58 -7.90
C LEU A 5 -17.56 -10.62 -7.50
N ASN A 6 -17.33 -9.84 -6.44
CA ASN A 6 -18.19 -8.73 -6.04
C ASN A 6 -17.34 -7.45 -6.02
N ARG A 7 -17.75 -6.44 -6.78
CA ARG A 7 -17.09 -5.13 -6.86
C ARG A 7 -17.89 -4.13 -6.05
N LEU A 8 -17.25 -3.51 -5.07
CA LEU A 8 -17.83 -2.47 -4.24
C LEU A 8 -17.63 -1.09 -4.89
N ALA A 9 -18.42 -0.11 -4.44
CA ALA A 9 -18.44 1.24 -5.02
C ALA A 9 -17.14 2.03 -4.82
N ASP A 10 -16.28 1.62 -3.89
CA ASP A 10 -15.01 2.26 -3.56
C ASP A 10 -13.79 1.60 -4.22
N ALA A 11 -14.00 0.83 -5.29
CA ALA A 11 -12.98 0.00 -5.96
C ALA A 11 -12.39 -1.13 -5.09
N THR A 12 -13.01 -1.43 -3.94
CA THR A 12 -12.77 -2.67 -3.20
C THR A 12 -13.38 -3.85 -3.97
N VAL A 13 -12.63 -4.94 -4.01
CA VAL A 13 -12.97 -6.16 -4.71
C VAL A 13 -12.99 -7.30 -3.70
N GLU A 14 -14.15 -7.95 -3.61
CA GLU A 14 -14.34 -9.16 -2.82
C GLU A 14 -14.41 -10.36 -3.75
N LEU A 15 -13.51 -11.29 -3.57
CA LEU A 15 -13.42 -12.53 -4.32
C LEU A 15 -13.76 -13.70 -3.40
N THR A 16 -14.86 -14.37 -3.66
CA THR A 16 -15.21 -15.61 -2.96
C THR A 16 -14.79 -16.79 -3.81
N ILE A 17 -13.90 -17.60 -3.27
CA ILE A 17 -13.32 -18.75 -3.96
C ILE A 17 -13.81 -20.02 -3.29
N THR A 18 -14.48 -20.86 -4.06
CA THR A 18 -14.87 -22.21 -3.65
C THR A 18 -13.87 -23.21 -4.20
N ILE A 19 -13.18 -23.88 -3.29
CA ILE A 19 -12.15 -24.88 -3.58
C ILE A 19 -12.75 -26.25 -3.35
N PRO A 20 -12.88 -27.10 -4.39
CA PRO A 20 -13.42 -28.44 -4.24
C PRO A 20 -12.62 -29.27 -3.26
N TRP A 21 -13.28 -30.10 -2.45
CA TRP A 21 -12.58 -31.00 -1.53
C TRP A 21 -11.58 -31.92 -2.23
N SER A 22 -11.83 -32.29 -3.49
CA SER A 22 -10.88 -33.12 -4.27
C SER A 22 -9.50 -32.49 -4.43
N ASP A 23 -9.45 -31.15 -4.51
CA ASP A 23 -8.22 -30.39 -4.68
C ASP A 23 -7.55 -30.17 -3.31
N VAL A 24 -8.36 -29.92 -2.28
CA VAL A 24 -7.92 -29.78 -0.89
C VAL A 24 -7.36 -31.09 -0.33
N ALA A 25 -8.00 -32.23 -0.62
CA ALA A 25 -7.71 -33.53 -0.02
C ALA A 25 -6.25 -33.96 -0.23
N LYS A 26 -5.68 -33.71 -1.41
CA LYS A 26 -4.28 -34.05 -1.72
C LYS A 26 -3.30 -33.28 -0.82
N THR A 27 -3.51 -31.98 -0.68
CA THR A 27 -2.69 -31.11 0.16
C THR A 27 -2.97 -31.39 1.65
N TYR A 28 -4.22 -31.69 2.00
CA TYR A 28 -4.62 -32.06 3.37
C TYR A 28 -3.95 -33.35 3.84
N GLU A 29 -3.95 -34.41 3.03
CA GLU A 29 -3.24 -35.65 3.37
C GLU A 29 -1.74 -35.44 3.57
N THR A 30 -1.15 -34.58 2.74
CA THR A 30 0.27 -34.21 2.84
C THR A 30 0.54 -33.43 4.12
N ALA A 31 -0.30 -32.44 4.45
CA ALA A 31 -0.21 -31.66 5.67
C ALA A 31 -0.40 -32.53 6.92
N VAL A 32 -1.35 -33.47 6.90
CA VAL A 32 -1.55 -34.44 7.99
C VAL A 32 -0.34 -35.36 8.14
N ALA A 33 0.22 -35.88 7.04
CA ALA A 33 1.40 -36.74 7.10
C ALA A 33 2.61 -36.00 7.70
N GLU A 34 2.79 -34.72 7.36
CA GLU A 34 3.85 -33.89 7.93
C GLU A 34 3.61 -33.58 9.41
N ALA A 35 2.36 -33.24 9.77
CA ALA A 35 1.96 -33.02 11.14
C ALA A 35 2.19 -34.26 12.01
N VAL A 36 1.91 -35.46 11.50
CA VAL A 36 2.12 -36.74 12.20
C VAL A 36 3.60 -37.00 12.51
N LYS A 37 4.52 -36.68 11.59
CA LYS A 37 5.97 -36.83 11.82
C LYS A 37 6.47 -35.99 12.99
N HIS A 38 5.89 -34.80 13.16
CA HIS A 38 6.29 -33.84 14.18
C HIS A 38 5.39 -33.85 15.42
N ALA A 39 4.30 -34.63 15.40
CA ALA A 39 3.36 -34.71 16.50
C ALA A 39 3.97 -35.34 17.75
N GLU A 40 3.70 -34.68 18.86
CA GLU A 40 4.01 -35.15 20.21
C GLU A 40 2.69 -35.55 20.86
N VAL A 41 2.43 -36.85 20.91
CA VAL A 41 1.22 -37.42 21.50
C VAL A 41 1.57 -37.98 22.87
N SER A 42 0.72 -37.70 23.87
CA SER A 42 0.92 -38.20 25.24
C SER A 42 1.04 -39.73 25.25
N GLY A 43 2.15 -40.24 25.81
CA GLY A 43 2.44 -41.68 25.89
C GLY A 43 3.20 -42.27 24.69
N PHE A 44 3.44 -41.51 23.61
CA PHE A 44 4.21 -41.96 22.45
C PHE A 44 5.46 -41.09 22.23
N ARG A 45 6.56 -41.72 21.82
CA ARG A 45 7.75 -40.98 21.39
C ARG A 45 7.43 -40.23 20.09
N LYS A 46 7.88 -38.97 19.98
CA LYS A 46 7.71 -38.09 18.80
C LYS A 46 7.78 -38.86 17.48
N GLY A 47 6.76 -38.71 16.64
CA GLY A 47 6.66 -39.33 15.31
C GLY A 47 6.37 -40.85 15.28
N ASN A 48 6.25 -41.53 16.42
CA ASN A 48 5.97 -42.98 16.48
C ASN A 48 4.54 -43.30 16.95
N ALA A 49 3.70 -42.30 17.10
CA ALA A 49 2.30 -42.48 17.45
C ALA A 49 1.49 -43.03 16.24
N PRO A 50 0.57 -43.98 16.44
CA PRO A 50 -0.30 -44.46 15.38
C PRO A 50 -1.13 -43.33 14.76
N ARG A 51 -1.18 -43.27 13.42
CA ARG A 51 -1.80 -42.17 12.66
C ARG A 51 -3.21 -41.79 13.13
N LYS A 52 -4.08 -42.78 13.41
CA LYS A 52 -5.44 -42.55 13.91
C LYS A 52 -5.49 -41.80 15.25
N VAL A 53 -4.57 -42.10 16.16
CA VAL A 53 -4.50 -41.47 17.49
C VAL A 53 -3.97 -40.04 17.37
N VAL A 54 -3.06 -39.82 16.43
CA VAL A 54 -2.50 -38.50 16.14
C VAL A 54 -3.56 -37.60 15.51
N GLU A 55 -4.32 -38.09 14.53
CA GLU A 55 -5.39 -37.33 13.87
C GLU A 55 -6.50 -36.87 14.83
N GLU A 56 -6.82 -37.65 15.86
CA GLU A 56 -7.79 -37.26 16.89
C GLU A 56 -7.29 -36.18 17.85
N GLN A 57 -5.97 -36.09 18.07
CA GLN A 57 -5.35 -35.09 18.97
C GLN A 57 -4.68 -33.93 18.23
N LEU A 58 -4.64 -33.96 16.90
CA LEU A 58 -4.05 -32.92 16.09
C LEU A 58 -4.89 -31.64 16.15
N ASP A 59 -4.20 -30.51 16.24
CA ASP A 59 -4.82 -29.21 16.08
C ASP A 59 -5.19 -29.02 14.60
N LYS A 60 -6.46 -29.30 14.29
CA LYS A 60 -7.01 -29.19 12.93
C LYS A 60 -6.82 -27.80 12.34
N THR A 61 -6.77 -26.75 13.18
CA THR A 61 -6.51 -25.37 12.77
C THR A 61 -5.15 -25.24 12.10
N LYS A 62 -4.10 -25.80 12.72
CA LYS A 62 -2.74 -25.77 12.17
C LYS A 62 -2.62 -26.55 10.87
N VAL A 63 -3.33 -27.68 10.78
CA VAL A 63 -3.38 -28.47 9.54
C VAL A 63 -4.03 -27.64 8.43
N TYR A 64 -5.14 -26.96 8.72
CA TYR A 64 -5.80 -26.10 7.75
C TYR A 64 -4.92 -24.91 7.33
N GLU A 65 -4.23 -24.27 8.26
CA GLU A 65 -3.28 -23.18 7.96
C GLU A 65 -2.17 -23.64 7.00
N GLU A 66 -1.58 -24.81 7.22
CA GLU A 66 -0.51 -25.31 6.34
C GLU A 66 -1.05 -25.69 4.95
N VAL A 67 -2.27 -26.25 4.87
CA VAL A 67 -2.93 -26.51 3.58
C VAL A 67 -3.21 -25.21 2.83
N LEU A 68 -3.75 -24.21 3.54
CA LEU A 68 -4.04 -22.89 2.96
C LEU A 68 -2.75 -22.21 2.47
N LYS A 69 -1.64 -22.33 3.19
CA LYS A 69 -0.36 -21.73 2.82
C LYS A 69 0.16 -22.20 1.45
N ASP A 70 -0.04 -23.48 1.10
CA ASP A 70 0.36 -24.00 -0.22
C ASP A 70 -0.72 -23.77 -1.29
N LEU A 71 -2.00 -23.91 -0.93
CA LEU A 71 -3.10 -23.89 -1.89
C LEU A 71 -3.56 -22.46 -2.24
N LEU A 72 -3.62 -21.55 -1.28
CA LEU A 72 -4.12 -20.18 -1.47
C LEU A 72 -3.35 -19.42 -2.54
N PRO A 73 -2.00 -19.41 -2.60
CA PRO A 73 -1.30 -18.63 -3.63
C PRO A 73 -1.67 -19.09 -5.04
N LYS A 74 -1.78 -20.40 -5.27
CA LYS A 74 -2.12 -20.97 -6.58
C LYS A 74 -3.55 -20.61 -6.98
N VAL A 75 -4.48 -20.88 -6.06
CA VAL A 75 -5.92 -20.66 -6.22
C VAL A 75 -6.24 -19.16 -6.40
N TYR A 76 -5.62 -18.30 -5.60
CA TYR A 76 -5.80 -16.85 -5.71
C TYR A 76 -5.26 -16.32 -7.04
N ASN A 77 -4.04 -16.70 -7.44
CA ASN A 77 -3.47 -16.26 -8.72
C ASN A 77 -4.31 -16.70 -9.91
N GLN A 78 -4.85 -17.92 -9.89
CA GLN A 78 -5.76 -18.40 -10.93
C GLN A 78 -7.03 -17.55 -10.97
N ALA A 79 -7.67 -17.30 -9.83
CA ALA A 79 -8.89 -16.50 -9.78
C ALA A 79 -8.67 -15.02 -10.19
N VAL A 80 -7.52 -14.44 -9.84
CA VAL A 80 -7.10 -13.10 -10.30
C VAL A 80 -6.91 -13.10 -11.82
N THR A 81 -6.30 -14.13 -12.38
CA THR A 81 -6.06 -14.24 -13.83
C THR A 81 -7.36 -14.44 -14.60
N ASP A 82 -8.24 -15.33 -14.14
CA ASP A 82 -9.53 -15.65 -14.77
C ASP A 82 -10.44 -14.43 -14.80
N GLN A 83 -10.41 -13.61 -13.75
CA GLN A 83 -11.19 -12.37 -13.62
C GLN A 83 -10.45 -11.12 -14.15
N LYS A 84 -9.21 -11.27 -14.64
CA LYS A 84 -8.32 -10.18 -15.10
C LYS A 84 -8.23 -9.02 -14.11
N LEU A 85 -8.09 -9.36 -12.84
CA LEU A 85 -7.95 -8.36 -11.79
C LEU A 85 -6.51 -7.84 -11.75
N HIS A 86 -6.38 -6.57 -11.38
CA HIS A 86 -5.10 -5.92 -11.10
C HIS A 86 -5.05 -5.43 -9.63
N PRO A 87 -4.92 -6.36 -8.67
CA PRO A 87 -4.80 -5.99 -7.26
C PRO A 87 -3.57 -5.12 -7.03
N ILE A 88 -3.74 -4.01 -6.30
CA ILE A 88 -2.64 -3.12 -5.91
C ILE A 88 -2.11 -3.41 -4.50
N ILE A 89 -2.84 -4.23 -3.73
CA ILE A 89 -2.45 -4.67 -2.39
C ILE A 89 -2.64 -6.17 -2.24
N ASN A 90 -1.91 -6.75 -1.28
CA ASN A 90 -2.12 -8.12 -0.87
C ASN A 90 -3.54 -8.30 -0.31
N PRO A 91 -4.26 -9.38 -0.70
CA PRO A 91 -5.60 -9.59 -0.24
C PRO A 91 -5.64 -9.91 1.25
N LYS A 92 -6.64 -9.39 1.95
CA LYS A 92 -7.04 -9.89 3.25
C LYS A 92 -7.82 -11.18 3.06
N ILE A 93 -7.27 -12.28 3.54
CA ILE A 93 -7.87 -13.61 3.42
C ILE A 93 -8.70 -13.92 4.66
N GLU A 94 -9.92 -14.37 4.44
CA GLU A 94 -10.81 -14.89 5.46
C GLU A 94 -11.33 -16.27 5.06
N LEU A 95 -11.18 -17.24 5.96
CA LEU A 95 -11.76 -18.57 5.80
C LEU A 95 -13.21 -18.53 6.26
N LYS A 96 -14.17 -18.73 5.35
CA LYS A 96 -15.60 -18.79 5.68
C LYS A 96 -16.03 -20.18 6.08
N GLU A 97 -15.67 -21.16 5.26
CA GLU A 97 -15.92 -22.57 5.53
C GLU A 97 -14.67 -23.39 5.25
N ALA A 98 -14.27 -24.19 6.23
CA ALA A 98 -13.28 -25.25 6.07
C ALA A 98 -13.71 -26.42 6.93
N SER A 99 -14.11 -27.50 6.28
CA SER A 99 -14.40 -28.76 6.95
C SER A 99 -13.98 -29.93 6.09
N GLU A 100 -13.64 -31.03 6.74
CA GLU A 100 -13.27 -32.26 6.06
C GLU A 100 -14.43 -32.80 5.24
N GLY A 101 -14.14 -33.22 4.00
CA GLY A 101 -15.14 -33.77 3.10
C GLY A 101 -16.10 -32.76 2.48
N LYS A 102 -15.92 -31.45 2.74
CA LYS A 102 -16.68 -30.38 2.09
C LYS A 102 -15.75 -29.42 1.36
N ASP A 103 -16.32 -28.72 0.39
CA ASP A 103 -15.62 -27.68 -0.34
C ASP A 103 -15.28 -26.54 0.61
N TRP A 104 -14.09 -25.97 0.43
CA TRP A 104 -13.63 -24.84 1.24
C TRP A 104 -14.04 -23.54 0.59
N ILE A 105 -14.50 -22.59 1.39
CA ILE A 105 -14.90 -21.26 0.94
C ILE A 105 -13.98 -20.24 1.57
N VAL A 106 -13.23 -19.55 0.72
CA VAL A 106 -12.29 -18.50 1.10
C VAL A 106 -12.79 -17.18 0.54
N ARG A 107 -12.85 -16.16 1.38
CA ARG A 107 -13.09 -14.77 0.95
C ARG A 107 -11.77 -14.02 0.94
N ALA A 108 -11.37 -13.56 -0.23
CA ALA A 108 -10.22 -12.67 -0.42
C ALA A 108 -10.73 -11.26 -0.72
N VAL A 109 -10.34 -10.29 0.11
CA VAL A 109 -10.71 -8.88 -0.08
C VAL A 109 -9.46 -8.10 -0.48
N THR A 110 -9.50 -7.46 -1.63
CA THR A 110 -8.42 -6.60 -2.15
C THR A 110 -9.02 -5.35 -2.78
N CYS A 111 -8.21 -4.47 -3.35
CA CYS A 111 -8.69 -3.34 -4.14
C CYS A 111 -7.85 -3.19 -5.41
N GLU A 112 -8.46 -2.59 -6.43
CA GLU A 112 -7.76 -2.22 -7.67
C GLU A 112 -7.36 -0.74 -7.63
N LYS A 113 -6.60 -0.31 -8.64
CA LYS A 113 -6.25 1.10 -8.81
C LYS A 113 -7.55 1.92 -8.91
N PRO A 114 -7.74 2.95 -8.06
CA PRO A 114 -8.94 3.78 -8.13
C PRO A 114 -8.96 4.58 -9.44
N ASP A 115 -10.15 4.77 -10.01
CA ASP A 115 -10.34 5.61 -11.18
C ASP A 115 -10.19 7.09 -10.80
N VAL A 116 -9.25 7.78 -11.45
CA VAL A 116 -8.97 9.21 -11.20
C VAL A 116 -9.62 10.05 -12.29
N THR A 117 -10.70 10.76 -11.93
CA THR A 117 -11.31 11.73 -12.85
C THR A 117 -10.66 13.10 -12.65
N MET A 118 -9.88 13.53 -13.65
CA MET A 118 -9.23 14.84 -13.63
C MET A 118 -10.02 15.89 -14.40
N GLY A 119 -10.35 17.00 -13.74
CA GLY A 119 -10.81 18.23 -14.40
C GLY A 119 -9.67 19.04 -15.02
N ASN A 120 -9.90 20.34 -15.26
CA ASN A 120 -8.90 21.26 -15.84
C ASN A 120 -7.81 21.68 -14.83
N TYR A 121 -6.99 20.72 -14.38
CA TYR A 121 -5.89 20.97 -13.43
C TYR A 121 -4.86 21.97 -13.97
N GLN A 122 -4.58 21.97 -15.27
CA GLN A 122 -3.65 22.90 -15.91
C GLN A 122 -4.12 24.36 -15.76
N GLN A 123 -5.42 24.62 -15.89
CA GLN A 123 -5.98 25.96 -15.72
C GLN A 123 -5.95 26.38 -14.25
N ALA A 124 -6.28 25.48 -13.32
CA ALA A 124 -6.23 25.75 -11.89
C ALA A 124 -4.80 26.13 -11.43
N ILE A 125 -3.77 25.49 -11.97
CA ILE A 125 -2.36 25.80 -11.67
C ILE A 125 -1.96 27.16 -12.27
N LYS A 126 -2.39 27.46 -13.50
CA LYS A 126 -2.15 28.77 -14.14
C LYS A 126 -2.84 29.91 -13.39
N ASP A 127 -4.07 29.71 -12.95
CA ASP A 127 -4.83 30.69 -12.16
C ASP A 127 -4.19 30.93 -10.78
N LEU A 128 -3.65 29.87 -10.15
CA LEU A 128 -2.87 29.99 -8.92
C LEU A 128 -1.63 30.86 -9.14
N LYS A 129 -0.85 30.61 -10.19
CA LYS A 129 0.31 31.45 -10.54
C LYS A 129 -0.08 32.90 -10.86
N ALA A 130 -1.16 33.11 -11.61
CA ALA A 130 -1.67 34.45 -11.96
C ALA A 130 -2.16 35.24 -10.72
N SER A 131 -2.77 34.57 -9.74
CA SER A 131 -3.21 35.19 -8.48
C SER A 131 -2.02 35.68 -7.62
N ARG A 132 -0.88 34.99 -7.69
CA ARG A 132 0.37 35.40 -7.02
C ARG A 132 1.01 36.61 -7.71
N GLN A 133 0.97 36.67 -9.05
CA GLN A 133 1.48 37.81 -9.81
C GLN A 133 0.68 39.10 -9.56
N LYS A 134 -0.64 39.03 -9.38
CA LYS A 134 -1.50 40.20 -9.10
C LYS A 134 -1.31 40.83 -7.70
N LYS A 135 -0.73 40.12 -6.73
CA LYS A 135 -0.48 40.64 -5.37
C LYS A 135 0.72 41.59 -5.27
N ILE A 136 1.44 41.85 -6.36
CA ILE A 136 2.68 42.62 -6.37
C ILE A 136 2.49 43.94 -7.15
N TRP A 137 1.58 44.84 -6.71
CA TRP A 137 1.63 46.27 -7.08
C TRP A 137 0.63 47.14 -6.29
N VAL A 138 1.14 48.11 -5.51
CA VAL A 138 0.47 49.38 -5.18
C VAL A 138 1.53 50.46 -4.92
N PRO A 139 1.76 51.41 -5.85
CA PRO A 139 2.59 52.58 -5.61
C PRO A 139 1.87 53.58 -4.72
N GLY A 140 2.51 53.99 -3.62
CA GLY A 140 2.04 55.11 -2.79
C GLY A 140 1.94 54.85 -1.28
N GLN A 141 2.29 53.67 -0.76
CA GLN A 141 2.44 53.48 0.69
C GLN A 141 3.92 53.33 1.05
N GLU A 142 4.42 54.26 1.85
CA GLU A 142 5.76 54.20 2.44
C GLU A 142 5.97 52.88 3.18
N PRO A 143 7.16 52.26 3.07
CA PRO A 143 7.46 51.03 3.78
C PRO A 143 7.59 51.34 5.27
N LYS A 144 6.63 50.87 6.07
CA LYS A 144 6.78 50.86 7.52
C LYS A 144 7.94 49.93 7.87
N GLU A 145 9.03 50.52 8.34
CA GLU A 145 10.14 49.81 9.02
C GLU A 145 9.57 48.93 10.14
N GLY A 146 9.89 47.63 10.12
CA GLY A 146 9.52 46.69 11.18
C GLY A 146 9.11 45.27 10.76
N GLY A 147 9.17 44.92 9.49
CA GLY A 147 8.94 43.55 9.01
C GLY A 147 10.18 42.98 8.34
N LYS A 148 10.60 41.78 8.75
CA LYS A 148 11.66 40.99 8.10
C LYS A 148 11.59 41.12 6.58
N ASN A 149 12.74 41.34 5.96
CA ASN A 149 12.94 41.41 4.50
C ASN A 149 11.93 40.55 3.73
N PRO A 150 11.24 41.08 2.70
CA PRO A 150 10.50 40.22 1.78
C PRO A 150 11.51 39.27 1.12
N PRO A 151 11.25 37.94 1.07
CA PRO A 151 12.15 37.06 0.34
C PRO A 151 12.14 37.48 -1.13
N ALA A 152 13.35 37.61 -1.66
CA ALA A 152 13.62 37.97 -3.03
C ALA A 152 12.98 36.97 -4.01
N GLY A 153 12.44 37.48 -5.12
CA GLY A 153 12.43 36.84 -6.44
C GLY A 153 11.86 35.43 -6.59
N GLY A 154 10.74 35.29 -7.32
CA GLY A 154 10.49 34.11 -8.16
C GLY A 154 10.41 32.75 -7.47
N GLU A 155 9.94 32.67 -6.23
CA GLU A 155 9.76 31.36 -5.58
C GLU A 155 8.65 30.58 -6.28
N LYS A 156 9.02 29.41 -6.83
CA LYS A 156 8.10 28.38 -7.31
C LYS A 156 6.94 28.23 -6.30
N PRO A 157 5.68 28.09 -6.75
CA PRO A 157 4.58 27.85 -5.82
C PRO A 157 4.94 26.68 -4.91
N SER A 158 4.65 26.82 -3.61
CA SER A 158 5.00 25.76 -2.65
C SER A 158 4.28 24.48 -3.06
N LEU A 159 4.90 23.35 -2.77
CA LEU A 159 4.35 22.03 -3.11
C LEU A 159 2.90 21.95 -2.60
N ASP A 160 2.66 22.29 -1.33
CA ASP A 160 1.34 22.27 -0.69
C ASP A 160 0.27 23.13 -1.40
N GLU A 161 0.65 24.28 -1.96
CA GLU A 161 -0.29 25.15 -2.70
C GLU A 161 -0.69 24.55 -4.05
N LEU A 162 0.28 23.99 -4.78
CA LEU A 162 0.01 23.25 -6.03
C LEU A 162 -0.86 22.04 -5.75
N LEU A 163 -0.57 21.30 -4.68
CA LEU A 163 -1.34 20.12 -4.30
C LEU A 163 -2.78 20.49 -3.96
N LYS A 164 -3.00 21.58 -3.23
CA LYS A 164 -4.36 22.04 -2.88
C LYS A 164 -5.16 22.45 -4.11
N ALA A 165 -4.54 23.14 -5.07
CA ALA A 165 -5.19 23.48 -6.34
C ALA A 165 -5.54 22.22 -7.14
N LEU A 166 -4.62 21.25 -7.19
CA LEU A 166 -4.81 19.97 -7.86
C LEU A 166 -5.96 19.17 -7.22
N PHE A 167 -6.00 19.04 -5.90
CA PHE A 167 -7.08 18.37 -5.17
C PHE A 167 -8.46 19.01 -5.37
N THR A 168 -8.53 20.32 -5.65
CA THR A 168 -9.81 20.99 -5.95
C THR A 168 -10.34 20.59 -7.33
N SER A 169 -9.47 20.17 -8.24
CA SER A 169 -9.79 19.81 -9.62
C SER A 169 -9.90 18.30 -9.88
N VAL A 170 -9.48 17.47 -8.91
CA VAL A 170 -9.45 16.01 -9.04
C VAL A 170 -10.50 15.39 -8.14
N THR A 171 -11.35 14.54 -8.71
CA THR A 171 -12.25 13.68 -7.95
C THR A 171 -11.71 12.25 -7.98
N ILE A 172 -11.38 11.72 -6.81
CA ILE A 172 -10.90 10.35 -6.63
C ILE A 172 -11.67 9.69 -5.49
N THR A 173 -12.10 8.45 -5.72
CA THR A 173 -12.71 7.62 -4.68
C THR A 173 -11.67 6.60 -4.24
N ILE A 174 -11.10 6.80 -3.06
CA ILE A 174 -10.05 5.91 -2.52
C ILE A 174 -10.73 4.78 -1.73
N PRO A 175 -10.39 3.50 -2.02
CA PRO A 175 -10.87 2.37 -1.24
C PRO A 175 -10.49 2.50 0.23
N SER A 176 -11.43 2.24 1.13
CA SER A 176 -11.16 2.27 2.57
C SER A 176 -10.07 1.26 2.96
N LEU A 177 -10.06 0.10 2.30
CA LEU A 177 -9.07 -0.95 2.48
C LEU A 177 -7.63 -0.47 2.15
N LEU A 178 -7.49 0.39 1.14
CA LEU A 178 -6.18 0.93 0.78
C LEU A 178 -5.67 1.92 1.82
N VAL A 179 -6.57 2.75 2.37
CA VAL A 179 -6.25 3.66 3.47
C VAL A 179 -5.83 2.85 4.71
N GLU A 180 -6.57 1.81 5.07
CA GLU A 180 -6.21 0.93 6.19
C GLU A 180 -4.84 0.27 6.00
N HIS A 181 -4.55 -0.22 4.79
CA HIS A 181 -3.26 -0.82 4.46
C HIS A 181 -2.11 0.17 4.67
N GLU A 182 -2.28 1.41 4.20
CA GLU A 182 -1.27 2.47 4.35
C GLU A 182 -1.09 2.90 5.82
N VAL A 183 -2.19 2.99 6.58
CA VAL A 183 -2.14 3.27 8.02
C VAL A 183 -1.37 2.19 8.77
N ASN A 184 -1.62 0.91 8.46
CA ASN A 184 -0.89 -0.19 9.08
C ASN A 184 0.61 -0.17 8.74
N ARG A 185 0.96 0.27 7.52
CA ARG A 185 2.36 0.49 7.12
C ARG A 185 3.01 1.58 7.97
N LEU A 186 2.37 2.74 8.11
CA LEU A 186 2.85 3.86 8.93
C LEU A 186 2.98 3.50 10.41
N LEU A 187 2.03 2.73 10.95
CA LEU A 187 2.11 2.22 12.33
C LEU A 187 3.27 1.24 12.51
N SER A 188 3.53 0.39 11.51
CA SER A 188 4.67 -0.53 11.53
C SER A 188 6.00 0.23 11.48
N ASP A 189 6.10 1.26 10.64
CA ASP A 189 7.25 2.16 10.58
C ASP A 189 7.51 2.83 11.93
N LEU A 190 6.44 3.28 12.61
CA LEU A 190 6.52 3.86 13.96
C LEU A 190 7.02 2.83 14.98
N ILE A 191 6.52 1.59 14.95
CA ILE A 191 7.02 0.51 15.81
C ILE A 191 8.52 0.30 15.61
N ASP A 192 8.98 0.22 14.37
CA ASP A 192 10.39 0.00 14.07
C ASP A 192 11.27 1.16 14.51
N GLN A 193 10.80 2.41 14.34
CA GLN A 193 11.48 3.61 14.82
C GLN A 193 11.58 3.63 16.35
N THR A 194 10.49 3.35 17.07
CA THR A 194 10.49 3.33 18.53
C THR A 194 11.37 2.20 19.09
N LYS A 195 11.33 1.02 18.47
CA LYS A 195 12.19 -0.12 18.83
C LYS A 195 13.66 0.19 18.67
N LYS A 196 14.07 0.91 17.61
CA LYS A 196 15.46 1.39 17.43
C LYS A 196 15.92 2.33 18.54
N LEU A 197 14.99 3.10 19.09
CA LEU A 197 15.23 4.00 20.22
C LEU A 197 15.13 3.28 21.59
N GLY A 198 14.82 1.98 21.61
CA GLY A 198 14.64 1.20 22.83
C GLY A 198 13.36 1.54 23.60
N LEU A 199 12.40 2.19 22.96
CA LEU A 199 11.12 2.59 23.55
C LEU A 199 9.99 1.68 23.06
N THR A 200 8.95 1.50 23.88
CA THR A 200 7.68 0.95 23.37
C THR A 200 6.86 2.05 22.71
N VAL A 201 5.97 1.66 21.78
CA VAL A 201 5.04 2.62 21.16
C VAL A 201 4.19 3.31 22.22
N GLU A 202 3.70 2.57 23.21
CA GLU A 202 2.90 3.12 24.31
C GLU A 202 3.66 4.20 25.09
N GLN A 203 4.95 3.99 25.37
CA GLN A 203 5.80 4.98 26.03
C GLN A 203 6.02 6.23 25.16
N TYR A 204 6.24 6.05 23.86
CA TYR A 204 6.40 7.15 22.91
C TYR A 204 5.11 8.00 22.81
N LEU A 205 3.96 7.34 22.71
CA LEU A 205 2.65 7.99 22.68
C LEU A 205 2.34 8.72 24.00
N ALA A 206 2.62 8.09 25.14
CA ALA A 206 2.45 8.71 26.45
C ALA A 206 3.33 9.96 26.62
N SER A 207 4.58 9.91 26.14
CA SER A 207 5.50 11.06 26.21
C SER A 207 5.11 12.23 25.29
N SER A 208 4.42 11.95 24.19
CA SER A 208 3.90 12.95 23.25
C SER A 208 2.49 13.42 23.57
N GLY A 209 1.86 12.86 24.63
CA GLY A 209 0.49 13.20 25.03
C GLY A 209 -0.58 12.72 24.05
N ARG A 210 -0.30 11.66 23.26
CA ARG A 210 -1.20 11.13 22.23
C ARG A 210 -1.67 9.72 22.60
N THR A 211 -2.78 9.29 21.99
CA THR A 211 -3.28 7.92 22.13
C THR A 211 -3.13 7.15 20.80
N ALA A 212 -3.23 5.83 20.86
CA ALA A 212 -3.17 4.97 19.68
C ALA A 212 -4.29 5.33 18.67
N GLU A 213 -5.48 5.64 19.17
CA GLU A 213 -6.64 6.03 18.37
C GLU A 213 -6.42 7.39 17.69
N THR A 214 -5.82 8.34 18.42
CA THR A 214 -5.54 9.68 17.88
C THR A 214 -4.52 9.60 16.75
N ILE A 215 -3.43 8.86 16.96
CA ILE A 215 -2.41 8.63 15.92
C ILE A 215 -2.98 7.90 14.73
N ARG A 216 -3.82 6.88 14.95
CA ARG A 216 -4.47 6.16 13.86
C ARG A 216 -5.31 7.11 13.01
N HIS A 217 -6.12 7.96 13.62
CA HIS A 217 -6.93 8.94 12.90
C HIS A 217 -6.07 9.98 12.16
N GLU A 218 -4.98 10.49 12.77
CA GLU A 218 -4.02 11.37 12.09
C GLU A 218 -3.40 10.69 10.86
N TYR A 219 -2.99 9.43 10.99
CA TYR A 219 -2.44 8.64 9.89
C TYR A 219 -3.48 8.31 8.83
N GLU A 220 -4.75 8.09 9.18
CA GLU A 220 -5.82 7.91 8.20
C GLU A 220 -6.00 9.15 7.32
N GLU A 221 -6.03 10.34 7.91
CA GLU A 221 -6.13 11.59 7.16
C GLU A 221 -4.88 11.89 6.33
N GLN A 222 -3.70 11.60 6.87
CA GLN A 222 -2.44 11.70 6.13
C GLN A 222 -2.36 10.71 4.97
N ALA A 223 -2.77 9.45 5.19
CA ALA A 223 -2.78 8.40 4.19
C ALA A 223 -3.74 8.75 3.04
N LYS A 224 -4.96 9.22 3.34
CA LYS A 224 -5.89 9.70 2.31
C LYS A 224 -5.26 10.77 1.43
N ARG A 225 -4.65 11.79 2.04
CA ARG A 225 -3.99 12.89 1.29
C ARG A 225 -2.84 12.39 0.42
N THR A 226 -2.01 11.51 0.98
CA THR A 226 -0.83 10.96 0.30
C THR A 226 -1.25 10.06 -0.86
N LEU A 227 -2.20 9.15 -0.65
CA LEU A 227 -2.74 8.29 -1.71
C LEU A 227 -3.43 9.10 -2.81
N THR A 228 -4.23 10.10 -2.43
CA THR A 228 -4.86 11.04 -3.39
C THR A 228 -3.78 11.69 -4.26
N LEU A 229 -2.70 12.15 -3.63
CA LEU A 229 -1.58 12.75 -4.34
C LEU A 229 -0.90 11.76 -5.29
N GLU A 230 -0.54 10.59 -4.80
CA GLU A 230 0.20 9.59 -5.56
C GLU A 230 -0.56 9.16 -6.81
N PHE A 231 -1.84 8.80 -6.67
CA PHE A 231 -2.65 8.41 -7.82
C PHE A 231 -2.89 9.56 -8.79
N SER A 232 -3.06 10.79 -8.29
CA SER A 232 -3.24 11.95 -9.17
C SER A 232 -1.98 12.24 -9.98
N LEU A 233 -0.80 12.18 -9.36
CA LEU A 233 0.47 12.37 -10.06
C LEU A 233 0.74 11.24 -11.06
N GLU A 234 0.39 10.01 -10.71
CA GLU A 234 0.52 8.88 -11.62
C GLU A 234 -0.37 9.04 -12.86
N GLU A 235 -1.63 9.42 -12.66
CA GLU A 235 -2.57 9.67 -13.76
C GLU A 235 -2.11 10.85 -14.64
N ILE A 236 -1.54 11.92 -14.06
CA ILE A 236 -0.97 13.04 -14.84
C ILE A 236 0.25 12.55 -15.63
N ALA A 237 1.10 11.74 -15.00
CA ALA A 237 2.26 11.17 -15.66
C ALA A 237 1.86 10.26 -16.84
N ASP A 238 0.76 9.52 -16.70
CA ASP A 238 0.21 8.66 -17.76
C ASP A 238 -0.38 9.51 -18.89
N LYS A 239 -1.15 10.56 -18.59
CA LYS A 239 -1.74 11.46 -19.60
C LYS A 239 -0.72 12.29 -20.37
N GLU A 240 0.29 12.82 -19.68
CA GLU A 240 1.33 13.66 -20.27
C GLU A 240 2.49 12.82 -20.84
N GLY A 241 2.45 11.49 -20.71
CA GLY A 241 3.47 10.58 -21.24
C GLY A 241 4.84 10.76 -20.57
N ILE A 242 4.87 11.09 -19.29
CA ILE A 242 6.11 11.28 -18.52
C ILE A 242 6.75 9.92 -18.27
N LEU A 243 7.80 9.63 -19.03
CA LEU A 243 8.60 8.41 -18.92
C LEU A 243 9.92 8.68 -18.20
N VAL A 244 10.38 7.67 -17.46
CA VAL A 244 11.71 7.65 -16.86
C VAL A 244 12.57 6.71 -17.68
N SER A 245 13.69 7.25 -18.18
CA SER A 245 14.65 6.47 -18.97
C SER A 245 15.65 5.77 -18.05
N ASP A 246 16.29 4.71 -18.55
CA ASP A 246 17.37 4.03 -17.82
C ASP A 246 18.53 4.98 -17.49
N ASP A 247 18.76 6.01 -18.30
CA ASP A 247 19.78 7.03 -18.07
C ASP A 247 19.47 7.89 -16.82
N ASP A 248 18.19 8.19 -16.59
CA ASP A 248 17.77 8.91 -15.38
C ASP A 248 18.08 8.10 -14.12
N ILE A 249 17.82 6.78 -14.18
CA ILE A 249 18.07 5.85 -13.08
C ILE A 249 19.58 5.70 -12.87
N ALA A 250 20.35 5.57 -13.95
CA ALA A 250 21.80 5.47 -13.91
C ALA A 250 22.44 6.70 -13.25
N ARG A 251 21.93 7.91 -13.55
CA ARG A 251 22.39 9.14 -12.89
C ARG A 251 22.19 9.10 -11.37
N VAL A 252 21.05 8.60 -10.90
CA VAL A 252 20.79 8.45 -9.46
C VAL A 252 21.73 7.41 -8.83
N ILE A 253 21.92 6.27 -9.49
CA ILE A 253 22.82 5.20 -9.01
C ILE A 253 24.27 5.70 -8.93
N GLN A 254 24.72 6.54 -9.88
CA GLN A 254 26.07 7.12 -9.87
C GLN A 254 26.33 8.07 -8.70
N THR A 255 25.28 8.67 -8.13
CA THR A 255 25.39 9.52 -6.93
C THR A 255 25.72 8.74 -5.65
N ALA A 256 25.59 7.40 -5.67
CA ALA A 256 25.90 6.54 -4.53
C ALA A 256 27.42 6.53 -4.25
N LYS A 257 27.77 6.62 -2.97
CA LYS A 257 29.17 6.80 -2.54
C LYS A 257 29.88 5.46 -2.34
N THR A 258 29.12 4.40 -2.05
CA THR A 258 29.65 3.06 -1.79
C THR A 258 29.14 2.02 -2.79
N GLU A 259 29.91 0.95 -2.99
CA GLU A 259 29.56 -0.13 -3.92
C GLU A 259 28.36 -0.96 -3.42
N GLU A 260 28.16 -1.01 -2.10
CA GLU A 260 27.00 -1.66 -1.46
C GLU A 260 25.72 -0.85 -1.70
N GLU A 261 25.77 0.48 -1.59
CA GLU A 261 24.65 1.37 -1.92
C GLU A 261 24.27 1.27 -3.41
N LYS A 262 25.26 1.19 -4.32
CA LYS A 262 24.99 0.99 -5.75
C LYS A 262 24.22 -0.29 -6.02
N LYS A 263 24.67 -1.42 -5.45
CA LYS A 263 23.99 -2.71 -5.60
C LYS A 263 22.58 -2.69 -5.00
N ALA A 264 22.38 -2.03 -3.86
CA ALA A 264 21.06 -1.86 -3.26
C ALA A 264 20.13 -1.05 -4.18
N LEU A 265 20.60 0.07 -4.73
CA LEU A 265 19.84 0.90 -5.67
C LEU A 265 19.56 0.17 -7.00
N GLU A 266 20.51 -0.62 -7.49
CA GLU A 266 20.32 -1.47 -8.67
C GLU A 266 19.27 -2.55 -8.46
N SER A 267 19.23 -3.18 -7.28
CA SER A 267 18.18 -4.13 -6.94
C SER A 267 16.80 -3.48 -6.79
N GLN A 268 16.75 -2.15 -6.64
CA GLN A 268 15.53 -1.35 -6.46
C GLN A 268 15.20 -0.47 -7.67
N ARG A 269 15.74 -0.77 -8.87
CA ARG A 269 15.52 0.04 -10.09
C ARG A 269 14.06 0.39 -10.36
N TYR A 270 13.14 -0.56 -10.16
CA TYR A 270 11.70 -0.32 -10.38
C TYR A 270 11.14 0.74 -9.41
N TYR A 271 11.54 0.66 -8.14
CA TYR A 271 11.17 1.66 -7.13
C TYR A 271 11.78 3.03 -7.44
N LEU A 272 13.05 3.07 -7.86
CA LEU A 272 13.69 4.32 -8.28
C LEU A 272 12.99 4.94 -9.49
N ALA A 273 12.58 4.13 -10.46
CA ALA A 273 11.83 4.60 -11.62
C ALA A 273 10.50 5.26 -11.19
N SER A 274 9.74 4.65 -10.27
CA SER A 274 8.49 5.23 -9.79
C SER A 274 8.68 6.51 -8.98
N VAL A 275 9.72 6.59 -8.14
CA VAL A 275 10.10 7.81 -7.41
C VAL A 275 10.49 8.94 -8.36
N LEU A 276 11.36 8.64 -9.33
CA LEU A 276 11.81 9.61 -10.33
C LEU A 276 10.66 10.09 -11.22
N ARG A 277 9.72 9.19 -11.57
CA ARG A 277 8.54 9.54 -12.35
C ARG A 277 7.70 10.57 -11.62
N ARG A 278 7.43 10.32 -10.33
CA ARG A 278 6.71 11.28 -9.47
C ARG A 278 7.44 12.62 -9.37
N GLN A 279 8.75 12.61 -9.19
CA GLN A 279 9.54 13.84 -9.13
C GLN A 279 9.46 14.64 -10.44
N LYS A 280 9.61 13.98 -11.59
CA LYS A 280 9.47 14.63 -12.91
C LYS A 280 8.07 15.19 -13.14
N THR A 281 7.03 14.47 -12.73
CA THR A 281 5.65 14.98 -12.81
C THR A 281 5.47 16.22 -11.95
N LEU A 282 6.01 16.24 -10.73
CA LEU A 282 5.99 17.42 -9.89
C LEU A 282 6.76 18.59 -10.52
N ASP A 283 7.94 18.34 -11.09
CA ASP A 283 8.71 19.36 -11.80
C ASP A 283 7.93 19.92 -12.99
N PHE A 284 7.27 19.06 -13.77
CA PHE A 284 6.37 19.47 -14.85
C PHE A 284 5.25 20.37 -14.34
N LEU A 285 4.56 19.98 -13.27
CA LEU A 285 3.49 20.78 -12.67
C LEU A 285 3.99 22.14 -12.14
N THR A 286 5.21 22.18 -11.60
CA THR A 286 5.81 23.45 -11.18
C THR A 286 6.21 24.33 -12.36
N SER A 287 6.39 23.77 -13.56
CA SER A 287 6.80 24.48 -14.77
C SER A 287 5.63 25.10 -15.56
N LEU A 288 4.42 24.53 -15.47
CA LEU A 288 3.16 24.97 -16.14
C LEU A 288 2.78 26.43 -15.86
#